data_AF-A0A2R7RZR0-F1
#
_entry.id   AF-A0A2R7RZR0-F1
#
_cell.length_a   1.000
_cell.length_b   1.000
_cell.length_c   1.000
_cell.angle_alpha   90.00
_cell.angle_beta   90.00
_cell.angle_gamma   90.00
#
_symmetry.space_group_name_H-M   'P 1'
#
loop_
_entity.id
_entity.type
_entity.pdbx_description
1 polymer ?
#
loop_
_entity_poly.entity_id
_entity_poly.type
_entity_poly.pdbx_seq_one_letter_code
_entity_poly.pdbx_strand_id
1 'polypeptide(L)'
;GHGSAQALAQLQASELCAADVLVTALGVNDIVGQVSPQQVLAALDAIAAQARQRAGVRLSLHCAAPPMHAFPLLPQPLRWFFGRQAAHLNRALHGAMAGQPARQVAVLPEAMQRDAAALMAPDGFHPGPRGYALWAEALADQIVICLGLPLRSMAT
;
A
#
# COMPACT_ATOMS: atom_id res chain seq x y z
N GLY A 1 -7.01 -12.82 3.64
CA GLY A 1 -6.25 -12.07 2.63
C GLY A 1 -4.78 -12.47 2.68
N HIS A 2 -3.98 -12.05 1.70
CA HIS A 2 -2.54 -12.33 1.66
C HIS A 2 -1.73 -11.28 2.42
N GLY A 3 -0.70 -11.70 3.15
CA GLY A 3 0.40 -10.84 3.59
C GLY A 3 1.52 -10.79 2.54
N SER A 4 2.60 -10.09 2.87
CA SER A 4 3.73 -9.85 1.96
C SER A 4 4.42 -11.14 1.49
N ALA A 5 4.61 -12.12 2.38
CA ALA A 5 5.21 -13.40 2.03
C ALA A 5 4.34 -14.23 1.07
N GLN A 6 3.02 -14.28 1.29
CA GLN A 6 2.12 -14.98 0.37
C GLN A 6 2.01 -14.24 -0.98
N ALA A 7 2.04 -12.91 -0.98
CA ALA A 7 2.06 -12.13 -2.21
C ALA A 7 3.35 -12.38 -3.03
N LEU A 8 4.50 -12.50 -2.37
CA LEU A 8 5.76 -12.87 -3.03
C LEU A 8 5.67 -14.28 -3.65
N ALA A 9 5.18 -15.27 -2.90
CA ALA A 9 5.00 -16.62 -3.41
C ALA A 9 4.05 -16.67 -4.61
N GLN A 10 2.95 -15.90 -4.55
CA GLN A 10 2.01 -15.78 -5.67
C GLN A 10 2.65 -15.13 -6.90
N LEU A 11 3.41 -14.04 -6.73
CA LEU A 11 4.15 -13.39 -7.82
C LEU A 11 5.14 -14.36 -8.48
N GLN A 12 5.84 -15.17 -7.67
CA GLN A 12 6.80 -16.16 -8.14
C GLN A 12 6.14 -17.25 -8.99
N ALA A 13 4.94 -17.69 -8.60
CA ALA A 13 4.17 -18.70 -9.32
C ALA A 13 3.39 -18.16 -10.53
N SER A 14 3.25 -16.84 -10.67
CA SER A 14 2.44 -16.22 -11.73
C SER A 14 3.30 -15.86 -12.94
N GLU A 15 2.75 -16.00 -14.15
CA GLU A 15 3.30 -15.33 -15.34
C GLU A 15 3.02 -13.83 -15.26
N LEU A 16 4.01 -13.01 -15.60
CA LEU A 16 3.88 -11.55 -15.55
C LEU A 16 3.87 -10.98 -16.95
N CYS A 17 2.87 -10.16 -17.25
CA CYS A 17 2.87 -9.31 -18.43
C CYS A 17 3.80 -8.11 -18.22
N ALA A 18 4.27 -7.52 -19.32
CA ALA A 18 5.04 -6.28 -19.25
C ALA A 18 4.23 -5.16 -18.59
N ALA A 19 4.86 -4.41 -17.70
CA ALA A 19 4.24 -3.30 -16.98
C ALA A 19 5.30 -2.25 -16.58
N ASP A 20 4.94 -0.97 -16.62
CA ASP A 20 5.81 0.12 -16.18
C ASP A 20 5.80 0.31 -14.66
N VAL A 21 4.68 -0.05 -14.01
CA VAL A 21 4.41 0.26 -12.60
C VAL A 21 3.97 -0.98 -11.83
N LEU A 22 4.52 -1.15 -10.63
CA LEU A 22 4.04 -2.07 -9.61
C LEU A 22 3.36 -1.28 -8.50
N VAL A 23 2.13 -1.65 -8.13
CA VAL A 23 1.48 -1.14 -6.91
C VAL A 23 1.30 -2.28 -5.91
N THR A 24 1.68 -2.07 -4.66
CA THR A 24 1.48 -3.06 -3.59
C THR A 24 0.60 -2.50 -2.48
N ALA A 25 -0.56 -3.13 -2.28
CA ALA A 25 -1.47 -2.87 -1.17
C ALA A 25 -1.32 -3.98 -0.11
N LEU A 26 -0.14 -4.03 0.52
CA LEU A 26 0.25 -5.06 1.49
C LEU A 26 0.55 -4.42 2.86
N GLY A 27 0.56 -5.21 3.94
CA GLY A 27 0.89 -4.72 5.27
C GLY A 27 -0.21 -4.93 6.31
N VAL A 28 -1.51 -4.82 5.95
CA VAL A 28 -2.60 -5.04 6.94
C VAL A 28 -2.60 -6.47 7.45
N ASN A 29 -2.54 -7.47 6.57
CA ASN A 29 -2.50 -8.87 6.98
C ASN A 29 -1.18 -9.22 7.69
N ASP A 30 -0.07 -8.58 7.32
CA ASP A 30 1.22 -8.70 7.99
C ASP A 30 1.15 -8.16 9.43
N ILE A 31 0.52 -7.00 9.63
CA ILE A 31 0.26 -6.40 10.94
C ILE A 31 -0.63 -7.32 11.77
N VAL A 32 -1.73 -7.82 11.21
CA VAL A 32 -2.61 -8.76 11.92
C VAL A 32 -1.85 -10.03 12.30
N GLY A 33 -1.04 -10.58 11.38
CA GLY A 33 -0.18 -11.74 11.58
C GLY A 33 1.09 -11.49 12.41
N GLN A 34 1.29 -10.28 12.94
CA GLN A 34 2.46 -9.89 13.75
C GLN A 34 3.82 -10.12 13.04
N VAL A 35 3.84 -10.00 11.72
CA VAL A 35 5.07 -10.11 10.92
C VAL A 35 5.94 -8.88 11.18
N SER A 36 7.27 -9.08 11.33
CA SER A 36 8.16 -7.96 11.63
C SER A 36 8.31 -7.03 10.42
N PRO A 37 8.49 -5.70 10.61
CA PRO A 37 8.72 -4.79 9.50
C PRO A 37 9.90 -5.20 8.60
N GLN A 38 10.95 -5.80 9.18
CA GLN A 38 12.10 -6.31 8.44
C GLN A 38 11.71 -7.41 7.46
N GLN A 39 10.86 -8.36 7.88
CA GLN A 39 10.36 -9.43 7.02
C GLN A 39 9.45 -8.89 5.91
N VAL A 40 8.57 -7.93 6.25
CA VAL A 40 7.71 -7.27 5.25
C VAL A 40 8.55 -6.55 4.21
N LEU A 41 9.56 -5.78 4.63
CA LEU A 41 10.45 -5.06 3.73
C LEU A 41 11.25 -6.01 2.83
N ALA A 42 11.80 -7.09 3.37
CA ALA A 42 12.50 -8.09 2.59
C ALA A 42 11.60 -8.72 1.50
N ALA A 43 10.33 -9.00 1.83
CA ALA A 43 9.36 -9.49 0.85
C ALA A 43 9.04 -8.43 -0.22
N LEU A 44 8.84 -7.16 0.16
CA LEU A 44 8.58 -6.07 -0.79
C LEU A 44 9.78 -5.82 -1.72
N ASP A 45 11.02 -5.93 -1.20
CA ASP A 45 12.24 -5.82 -1.98
C ASP A 45 12.35 -6.94 -3.02
N ALA A 46 12.06 -8.18 -2.61
CA ALA A 46 12.02 -9.32 -3.52
C ALA A 46 10.93 -9.19 -4.59
N ILE A 47 9.72 -8.76 -4.22
CA ILE A 47 8.62 -8.48 -5.15
C ILE A 47 9.06 -7.43 -6.18
N ALA A 48 9.60 -6.30 -5.74
CA ALA A 48 10.02 -5.23 -6.63
C ALA A 48 11.16 -5.67 -7.57
N ALA A 49 12.14 -6.41 -7.06
CA ALA A 49 13.23 -6.95 -7.87
C ALA A 49 12.73 -7.91 -8.95
N GLN A 50 11.81 -8.82 -8.61
CA GLN A 50 11.24 -9.77 -9.56
C GLN A 50 10.33 -9.09 -10.58
N ALA A 51 9.50 -8.12 -10.16
CA ALA A 51 8.67 -7.35 -11.07
C ALA A 51 9.52 -6.56 -12.08
N ARG A 52 10.62 -5.93 -11.61
CA ARG A 52 11.58 -5.26 -12.50
C ARG A 52 12.20 -6.22 -13.52
N GLN A 53 12.68 -7.38 -13.05
CA GLN A 53 13.37 -8.34 -13.91
C GLN A 53 12.44 -9.01 -14.93
N ARG A 54 11.22 -9.37 -14.51
CA ARG A 54 10.32 -10.25 -15.28
C ARG A 54 9.24 -9.49 -16.06
N ALA A 55 8.89 -8.28 -15.62
CA ALA A 55 7.85 -7.46 -16.23
C ALA A 55 8.35 -6.08 -16.71
N GLY A 56 9.61 -5.73 -16.47
CA GLY A 56 10.16 -4.44 -16.90
C GLY A 56 9.70 -3.25 -16.05
N VAL A 57 9.19 -3.49 -14.84
CA VAL A 57 8.71 -2.43 -13.94
C VAL A 57 9.81 -1.40 -13.64
N ARG A 58 9.45 -0.12 -13.78
CA ARG A 58 10.33 1.03 -13.61
C ARG A 58 10.03 1.81 -12.32
N LEU A 59 8.78 1.77 -11.87
CA LEU A 59 8.33 2.42 -10.64
C LEU A 59 7.59 1.40 -9.75
N SER A 60 7.99 1.29 -8.48
CA SER A 60 7.22 0.55 -7.47
C SER A 60 6.61 1.51 -6.47
N LEU A 61 5.29 1.42 -6.28
CA LEU A 61 4.53 2.22 -5.35
C LEU A 61 3.98 1.31 -4.23
N HIS A 62 4.46 1.52 -3.01
CA HIS A 62 4.09 0.73 -1.85
C HIS A 62 3.09 1.50 -1.00
N CYS A 63 1.86 1.02 -0.91
CA CYS A 63 0.84 1.68 -0.10
C CYS A 63 1.17 1.54 1.38
N ALA A 64 1.12 2.66 2.11
CA ALA A 64 1.20 2.65 3.55
C ALA A 64 0.01 1.89 4.15
N ALA A 65 0.23 1.21 5.27
CA ALA A 65 -0.86 0.63 6.05
C ALA A 65 -1.81 1.73 6.52
N PRO A 66 -3.14 1.52 6.47
CA PRO A 66 -4.12 2.50 6.92
C PRO A 66 -4.02 2.76 8.43
N PRO A 67 -4.61 3.85 8.93
CA PRO A 67 -4.68 4.14 10.36
C PRO A 67 -5.63 3.15 11.05
N MET A 68 -5.14 1.95 11.37
CA MET A 68 -5.96 0.87 11.96
C MET A 68 -6.55 1.24 13.33
N HIS A 69 -6.04 2.30 13.98
CA HIS A 69 -6.64 2.86 15.18
C HIS A 69 -7.99 3.59 14.94
N ALA A 70 -8.39 3.78 13.68
CA ALA A 70 -9.67 4.38 13.30
C ALA A 70 -10.69 3.32 12.85
N PHE A 71 -10.34 2.03 12.87
CA PHE A 71 -11.20 0.97 12.33
C PHE A 71 -12.35 0.67 13.31
N PRO A 72 -13.63 0.82 12.89
CA PRO A 72 -14.78 0.71 13.77
C PRO A 72 -14.98 -0.71 14.31
N LEU A 73 -14.65 -1.75 13.53
CA LEU A 73 -14.79 -3.14 13.96
C LEU A 73 -13.79 -3.58 15.03
N LEU A 74 -12.64 -2.90 15.16
CA LEU A 74 -11.64 -3.29 16.15
C LEU A 74 -12.01 -2.70 17.52
N PRO A 75 -12.23 -3.51 18.57
CA PRO A 75 -12.47 -2.99 19.91
C PRO A 75 -11.16 -2.46 20.53
N GLN A 76 -11.26 -1.70 21.62
CA GLN A 76 -10.11 -1.49 22.49
C GLN A 76 -9.84 -2.76 23.32
N PRO A 77 -8.58 -3.15 23.53
CA PRO A 77 -7.34 -2.43 23.21
C PRO A 77 -6.75 -2.73 21.80
N LEU A 78 -7.36 -3.63 21.02
CA LEU A 78 -6.81 -4.08 19.73
C LEU A 78 -6.64 -2.94 18.72
N ARG A 79 -7.60 -2.02 18.68
CA ARG A 79 -7.55 -0.83 17.83
C ARG A 79 -6.29 0.01 18.08
N TRP A 80 -5.97 0.28 19.35
CA TRP A 80 -4.74 1.00 19.72
C TRP A 80 -3.48 0.20 19.34
N PHE A 81 -3.47 -1.10 19.63
CA PHE A 81 -2.33 -1.97 19.35
C PHE A 81 -2.01 -2.02 17.84
N PHE A 82 -3.01 -2.31 17.00
CA PHE A 82 -2.82 -2.36 15.55
C PHE A 82 -2.49 -0.98 14.96
N GLY A 83 -3.03 0.10 15.53
CA GLY A 83 -2.62 1.45 15.16
C GLY A 83 -1.13 1.71 15.35
N ARG A 84 -0.56 1.26 16.47
CA ARG A 84 0.88 1.37 16.73
C ARG A 84 1.72 0.50 15.79
N GLN A 85 1.27 -0.72 15.52
CA GLN A 85 1.94 -1.61 14.58
C GLN A 85 1.93 -1.05 13.15
N ALA A 86 0.81 -0.46 12.71
CA ALA A 86 0.72 0.23 11.43
C ALA A 86 1.69 1.42 11.34
N ALA A 87 1.74 2.26 12.38
CA ALA A 87 2.68 3.39 12.42
C ALA A 87 4.14 2.93 12.40
N HIS A 88 4.46 1.81 13.06
CA HIS A 88 5.80 1.22 13.06
C HIS A 88 6.18 0.72 11.66
N LEU A 89 5.32 -0.07 11.02
CA LEU A 89 5.56 -0.57 9.66
C LEU A 89 5.72 0.60 8.66
N ASN A 90 4.84 1.60 8.72
CA ASN A 90 4.90 2.75 7.83
C ASN A 90 6.20 3.55 8.00
N ARG A 91 6.68 3.72 9.24
CA ARG A 91 7.97 4.39 9.50
C ARG A 91 9.14 3.60 8.88
N ALA A 92 9.13 2.28 9.02
CA ALA A 92 10.15 1.43 8.42
C ALA A 92 10.10 1.50 6.89
N LEU A 93 8.90 1.50 6.31
CA LEU A 93 8.68 1.65 4.86
C LEU A 93 9.21 2.99 4.33
N HIS A 94 8.87 4.11 4.97
CA HIS A 94 9.40 5.42 4.59
C HIS A 94 10.92 5.49 4.72
N GLY A 95 11.49 4.97 5.80
CA GLY A 95 12.95 4.94 5.99
C GLY A 95 13.66 4.11 4.94
N ALA A 96 13.11 2.94 4.61
CA ALA A 96 13.69 2.04 3.61
C ALA A 96 13.62 2.64 2.19
N MET A 97 12.53 3.33 1.83
CA MET A 97 12.37 3.91 0.49
C MET A 97 13.00 5.30 0.34
N ALA A 98 13.47 5.91 1.42
CA ALA A 98 14.10 7.23 1.37
C ALA A 98 15.28 7.25 0.39
N GLY A 99 15.29 8.22 -0.52
CA GLY A 99 16.35 8.37 -1.53
C GLY A 99 16.28 7.40 -2.71
N GLN A 100 15.24 6.56 -2.82
CA GLN A 100 15.07 5.64 -3.96
C GLN A 100 14.08 6.22 -4.99
N PRO A 101 14.53 6.82 -6.11
CA PRO A 101 13.60 7.44 -7.06
C PRO A 101 12.60 6.45 -7.68
N ALA A 102 13.03 5.21 -7.93
CA ALA A 102 12.22 4.16 -8.52
C ALA A 102 11.27 3.45 -7.54
N ARG A 103 11.30 3.78 -6.24
CA ARG A 103 10.47 3.14 -5.21
C ARG A 103 9.91 4.17 -4.25
N GLN A 104 8.59 4.28 -4.20
CA GLN A 104 7.91 5.33 -3.46
C GLN A 104 6.87 4.73 -2.50
N VAL A 105 6.58 5.49 -1.44
CA VAL A 105 5.48 5.16 -0.52
C VAL A 105 4.25 5.97 -0.91
N ALA A 106 3.14 5.28 -1.15
CA ALA A 106 1.83 5.91 -1.33
C ALA A 106 1.13 6.02 0.02
N VAL A 107 1.02 7.24 0.52
CA VAL A 107 0.22 7.53 1.71
C VAL A 107 -1.26 7.58 1.31
N LEU A 108 -2.15 7.08 2.17
CA LEU A 108 -3.58 7.19 1.91
C LEU A 108 -3.99 8.67 1.75
N PRO A 109 -5.00 8.97 0.90
CA PRO A 109 -5.59 10.30 0.83
C PRO A 109 -5.98 10.82 2.21
N GLU A 110 -5.81 12.12 2.45
CA GLU A 110 -6.14 12.75 3.74
C GLU A 110 -7.59 12.49 4.17
N ALA A 111 -8.53 12.53 3.22
CA ALA A 111 -9.94 12.20 3.47
C ALA A 111 -10.11 10.77 4.03
N MET A 112 -9.34 9.80 3.54
CA MET A 112 -9.37 8.42 4.05
C MET A 112 -8.66 8.25 5.40
N GLN A 113 -7.77 9.17 5.77
CA GLN A 113 -7.14 9.17 7.08
C GLN A 113 -8.05 9.79 8.15
N ARG A 114 -8.76 10.88 7.81
CA ARG A 114 -9.64 11.62 8.73
C ARG A 114 -11.02 10.98 8.86
N ASP A 115 -11.63 10.59 7.74
CA ASP A 115 -13.02 10.11 7.67
C ASP A 115 -13.09 8.63 7.32
N ALA A 116 -12.13 7.83 7.80
CA ALA A 116 -12.01 6.40 7.48
C ALA A 116 -13.34 5.64 7.67
N ALA A 117 -14.06 5.89 8.77
CA ALA A 117 -15.33 5.23 9.06
C ALA A 117 -16.44 5.56 8.05
N ALA A 118 -16.49 6.80 7.53
CA ALA A 118 -17.49 7.22 6.55
C ALA A 118 -17.18 6.70 5.13
N LEU A 119 -15.92 6.35 4.88
CA LEU A 119 -15.43 5.83 3.59
C LEU A 119 -15.23 4.31 3.60
N MET A 120 -15.59 3.63 4.68
CA MET A 120 -15.51 2.17 4.83
C MET A 120 -16.74 1.46 4.27
N ALA A 121 -16.54 0.22 3.86
CA ALA A 121 -17.60 -0.71 3.52
C ALA A 121 -18.38 -1.12 4.79
N PRO A 122 -19.58 -1.73 4.66
CA PRO A 122 -20.35 -2.22 5.81
C PRO A 122 -19.62 -3.23 6.68
N ASP A 123 -18.58 -3.87 6.16
CA ASP A 123 -17.70 -4.76 6.92
C ASP A 123 -16.76 -4.01 7.88
N GLY A 124 -16.77 -2.67 7.91
CA GLY A 124 -16.00 -1.84 8.82
C GLY A 124 -14.49 -2.09 8.83
N PHE A 125 -13.95 -2.66 7.75
CA PHE A 125 -12.54 -3.01 7.62
C PHE A 125 -11.96 -2.60 6.26
N HIS A 126 -12.69 -2.82 5.17
CA HIS A 126 -12.26 -2.42 3.83
C HIS A 126 -12.81 -1.05 3.44
N PRO A 127 -12.13 -0.30 2.55
CA PRO A 127 -12.72 0.87 1.92
C PRO A 127 -14.02 0.49 1.21
N GLY A 128 -15.03 1.35 1.29
CA GLY A 128 -16.21 1.28 0.44
C GLY A 128 -15.90 1.78 -0.98
N PRO A 129 -16.88 1.75 -1.90
CA PRO A 129 -16.67 2.16 -3.30
C PRO A 129 -16.07 3.56 -3.45
N ARG A 130 -16.58 4.54 -2.67
CA ARG A 130 -16.05 5.92 -2.67
C ARG A 130 -14.63 6.00 -2.12
N GLY A 131 -14.30 5.20 -1.09
CA GLY A 131 -12.94 5.12 -0.54
C GLY A 131 -11.97 4.55 -1.58
N TYR A 132 -12.33 3.49 -2.28
CA TYR A 132 -11.52 2.94 -3.37
C TYR A 132 -11.32 3.92 -4.53
N ALA A 133 -12.35 4.68 -4.91
CA ALA A 133 -12.24 5.69 -5.96
C ALA A 133 -11.21 6.78 -5.60
N LEU A 134 -11.33 7.37 -4.41
CA LEU A 134 -10.37 8.37 -3.91
C LEU A 134 -8.95 7.82 -3.82
N TRP A 135 -8.80 6.56 -3.40
CA TRP A 135 -7.50 5.93 -3.32
C TRP A 135 -6.89 5.71 -4.70
N ALA A 136 -7.68 5.23 -5.66
CA ALA A 136 -7.23 5.00 -7.03
C ALA A 136 -6.81 6.32 -7.71
N GLU A 137 -7.56 7.40 -7.51
CA GLU A 137 -7.20 8.73 -8.01
C GLU A 137 -5.85 9.19 -7.44
N ALA A 138 -5.66 9.11 -6.13
CA ALA A 138 -4.39 9.51 -5.51
C ALA A 138 -3.20 8.65 -5.96
N LEU A 139 -3.40 7.34 -6.16
CA LEU A 139 -2.37 6.46 -6.71
C LEU A 139 -2.04 6.86 -8.16
N ALA A 140 -3.05 7.15 -8.98
CA ALA A 140 -2.85 7.58 -10.37
C ALA A 140 -2.07 8.89 -10.46
N ASP A 141 -2.42 9.88 -9.63
CA ASP A 141 -1.71 11.17 -9.56
C ASP A 141 -0.25 10.97 -9.15
N GLN A 142 0.00 10.13 -8.14
CA GLN A 142 1.36 9.84 -7.69
C GLN A 142 2.18 9.13 -8.78
N ILE A 143 1.58 8.21 -9.53
CA ILE A 143 2.23 7.56 -10.67
C ILE A 143 2.62 8.58 -11.74
N VAL A 144 1.71 9.49 -12.10
CA VAL A 144 1.96 10.56 -13.09
C VAL A 144 3.13 11.44 -12.64
N ILE A 145 3.12 11.87 -11.38
CA ILE A 145 4.19 12.69 -10.80
C ILE A 145 5.53 11.96 -10.81
N CYS A 146 5.57 10.71 -10.31
CA CYS A 146 6.81 9.94 -10.19
C CYS A 146 7.41 9.56 -11.55
N LEU A 147 6.59 9.37 -12.58
CA LEU A 147 7.06 9.09 -13.94
C LEU A 147 7.32 10.36 -14.77
N GLY A 148 7.03 11.55 -14.24
CA GLY A 148 7.16 12.81 -14.99
C GLY A 148 6.23 12.89 -16.20
N LEU A 149 5.06 12.25 -16.12
CA LEU A 149 4.05 12.29 -17.17
C LEU A 149 3.25 13.61 -17.09
N PRO A 150 2.68 14.09 -18.20
CA PRO A 150 1.81 15.27 -18.16
C PRO A 150 0.62 15.02 -17.23
N LEU A 151 0.32 15.99 -16.37
CA LEU A 151 -0.87 15.96 -15.51
C LEU A 151 -2.12 15.82 -16.36
N ARG A 152 -3.06 14.98 -15.90
CA ARG A 152 -4.36 14.84 -16.55
C ARG A 152 -5.04 16.22 -16.51
N SER A 153 -5.30 16.81 -17.68
CA SER A 153 -6.15 18.01 -17.75
C SER A 153 -7.47 17.65 -17.08
N MET A 154 -7.84 18.37 -16.03
CA MET A 154 -9.18 18.22 -15.45
C MET A 154 -10.16 18.64 -16.55
N ALA A 155 -10.80 17.67 -17.19
CA ALA A 155 -11.94 17.96 -18.04
C ALA A 155 -13.04 18.50 -17.11
N THR A 156 -13.21 19.82 -17.14
CA THR A 156 -14.32 20.58 -16.52
C THR A 156 -15.67 20.07 -16.97
#